data_AF-A0A538I0T9-F1
#
_entry.id   AF-A0A538I0T9-F1
#
_cell.length_a   1.000
_cell.length_b   1.000
_cell.length_c   1.000
_cell.angle_alpha   90.00
_cell.angle_beta   90.00
_cell.angle_gamma   90.00
#
_symmetry.space_group_name_H-M   'P 1'
#
loop_
_entity.id
_entity.type
_entity.pdbx_description
1 polymer ?
#
loop_
_entity_poly.entity_id
_entity_poly.type
_entity_poly.pdbx_seq_one_letter_code
_entity_poly.pdbx_strand_id
1 'polypeptide(L)'
;MTRPLRSERGFALIEMLAAIVLINIGILAMLLALSSGVVTLRRSAQLSTASVVADKQIEQYRAMTYSSVYLDTTSLTSTDSTYRSDAAYSATQVSQTCSPLVSACTPSQTIAGPDGRSYRVDTYVVSVTPAGGRAVKQVTVVVRKAGTTATLARALSTFDQDF
;
A
#
# COMPACT_ATOMS: atom_id res chain seq x y z
N MET A 1 40.00 -29.14 58.84
CA MET A 1 39.17 -28.45 57.82
C MET A 1 40.09 -27.76 56.83
N THR A 2 40.43 -28.41 55.72
CA THR A 2 41.30 -27.83 54.68
C THR A 2 40.40 -27.19 53.60
N ARG A 3 40.53 -25.87 53.45
CA ARG A 3 39.77 -25.06 52.50
C ARG A 3 40.69 -24.77 51.31
N PRO A 4 40.39 -25.25 50.08
CA PRO A 4 41.29 -25.01 48.96
C PRO A 4 41.21 -23.53 48.52
N LEU A 5 42.36 -22.86 48.47
CA LEU A 5 42.52 -21.53 47.87
C LEU A 5 42.55 -21.71 46.35
N ARG A 6 41.43 -21.40 45.72
CA ARG A 6 41.27 -21.39 44.27
C ARG A 6 42.03 -20.18 43.70
N SER A 7 43.02 -20.42 42.86
CA SER A 7 43.80 -19.38 42.17
C SER A 7 42.98 -18.73 41.05
N GLU A 8 42.60 -17.45 41.18
CA GLU A 8 41.77 -16.71 40.22
C GLU A 8 42.55 -16.13 39.02
N ARG A 9 43.89 -16.13 39.04
CA ARG A 9 44.73 -15.49 38.02
C ARG A 9 44.66 -16.11 36.61
N GLY A 10 44.40 -17.41 36.49
CA GLY A 10 44.20 -18.08 35.20
C GLY A 10 42.76 -18.05 34.69
N PHE A 11 41.80 -17.77 35.59
CA PHE A 11 40.38 -17.68 35.26
C PHE A 11 40.07 -16.40 34.48
N ALA A 12 40.74 -15.29 34.80
CA ALA A 12 40.52 -13.98 34.14
C ALA A 12 40.79 -13.97 32.62
N LEU A 13 41.78 -14.71 32.12
CA LEU A 13 42.07 -14.80 30.68
C LEU A 13 40.99 -15.60 29.93
N ILE A 14 40.54 -16.71 30.53
CA ILE A 14 39.46 -17.53 29.97
C ILE A 14 38.14 -16.76 30.02
N GLU A 15 37.91 -15.99 31.07
CA GLU A 15 36.73 -15.13 31.24
C GLU A 15 36.69 -14.01 30.19
N MET A 16 37.81 -13.35 29.90
CA MET A 16 37.88 -12.37 28.80
C MET A 16 37.68 -13.00 27.43
N LEU A 17 38.22 -14.20 27.20
CA LEU A 17 38.00 -14.92 25.94
C LEU A 17 36.52 -15.34 25.80
N ALA A 18 35.92 -15.84 26.86
CA ALA A 18 34.49 -16.14 26.91
C ALA A 18 33.64 -14.87 26.71
N ALA A 19 34.02 -13.73 27.30
CA ALA A 19 33.36 -12.45 27.12
C ALA A 19 33.41 -11.98 25.66
N ILE A 20 34.58 -12.04 25.01
CA ILE A 20 34.72 -11.68 23.59
C ILE A 20 33.86 -12.59 22.70
N VAL A 21 33.81 -13.90 22.99
CA VAL A 21 32.96 -14.83 22.25
C VAL A 21 31.48 -14.49 22.43
N LEU A 22 31.02 -14.22 23.66
CA LEU A 22 29.64 -13.83 23.94
C LEU A 22 29.27 -12.48 23.29
N ILE A 23 30.19 -11.51 23.30
CA ILE A 23 30.00 -10.22 22.61
C ILE A 23 29.84 -10.43 21.10
N ASN A 24 30.69 -11.26 20.49
CA ASN A 24 30.59 -11.55 19.06
C ASN A 24 29.25 -12.20 18.72
N ILE A 25 28.81 -13.19 19.50
CA ILE A 25 27.49 -13.83 19.31
C ILE A 25 26.38 -12.78 19.45
N GLY A 26 26.46 -11.90 20.45
CA GLY A 26 25.49 -10.82 20.68
C GLY A 26 25.40 -9.82 19.51
N ILE A 27 26.53 -9.37 18.98
CA ILE A 27 26.57 -8.40 17.86
C ILE A 27 25.99 -9.03 16.58
N LEU A 28 26.32 -10.30 16.29
CA LEU A 28 25.77 -11.01 15.14
C LEU A 28 24.24 -11.14 15.25
N ALA A 29 23.73 -11.46 16.45
CA ALA A 29 22.29 -11.53 16.70
C ALA A 29 21.60 -10.18 16.48
N MET A 30 22.19 -9.08 16.95
CA MET A 30 21.65 -7.72 16.73
C MET A 30 21.65 -7.31 15.26
N LEU A 31 22.68 -7.67 14.48
CA LEU A 31 22.75 -7.37 13.04
C LEU A 31 21.61 -8.07 12.27
N LEU A 32 21.36 -9.34 12.59
CA LEU A 32 20.25 -10.11 12.00
C LEU A 32 18.90 -9.47 12.34
N ALA A 33 18.69 -9.09 13.61
CA ALA A 33 17.49 -8.36 14.02
C ALA A 33 17.30 -7.04 13.26
N LEU A 34 18.36 -6.23 13.11
CA LEU A 34 18.32 -4.95 12.40
C LEU A 34 17.91 -5.10 10.93
N SER A 35 18.40 -6.14 10.25
CA SER A 35 18.05 -6.41 8.85
C SER A 35 16.53 -6.61 8.66
N SER A 36 15.88 -7.35 9.58
CA SER A 36 14.44 -7.57 9.56
C SER A 36 13.63 -6.30 9.88
N GLY A 37 14.17 -5.47 10.78
CA GLY A 37 13.60 -4.16 11.12
C GLY A 37 13.58 -3.22 9.91
N VAL A 38 14.69 -3.15 9.16
CA VAL A 38 14.80 -2.30 7.97
C VAL A 38 13.82 -2.73 6.86
N VAL A 39 13.64 -4.03 6.63
CA VAL A 39 12.67 -4.51 5.63
C VAL A 39 11.24 -4.15 6.02
N THR A 40 10.88 -4.37 7.29
CA THR A 40 9.56 -4.02 7.82
C THR A 40 9.30 -2.52 7.69
N LEU A 41 10.26 -1.67 8.07
CA LEU A 41 10.15 -0.22 7.92
C LEU A 41 9.97 0.22 6.47
N ARG A 42 10.72 -0.37 5.53
CA ARG A 42 10.57 -0.07 4.10
C ARG A 42 9.17 -0.44 3.57
N ARG A 43 8.61 -1.57 4.03
CA ARG A 43 7.25 -1.99 3.68
C ARG A 43 6.21 -1.05 4.27
N SER A 44 6.35 -0.66 5.54
CA SER A 44 5.46 0.31 6.19
C SER A 44 5.48 1.66 5.48
N ALA A 45 6.66 2.16 5.10
CA ALA A 45 6.79 3.39 4.32
C ALA A 45 6.10 3.28 2.94
N GLN A 46 6.20 2.12 2.29
CA GLN A 46 5.53 1.87 1.02
C GLN A 46 4.00 1.86 1.18
N LEU A 47 3.46 1.21 2.21
CA LEU A 47 2.03 1.19 2.50
C LEU A 47 1.49 2.59 2.81
N SER A 48 2.23 3.38 3.60
CA SER A 48 1.89 4.77 3.88
C SER A 48 1.85 5.61 2.61
N THR A 49 2.85 5.47 1.73
CA THR A 49 2.86 6.15 0.44
C THR A 49 1.69 5.73 -0.45
N ALA A 50 1.39 4.43 -0.51
CA ALA A 50 0.25 3.92 -1.27
C ALA A 50 -1.10 4.45 -0.75
N SER A 51 -1.25 4.63 0.57
CA SER A 51 -2.43 5.26 1.17
C SER A 51 -2.57 6.70 0.68
N VAL A 52 -1.50 7.49 0.75
CA VAL A 52 -1.52 8.89 0.28
C VAL A 52 -1.86 8.98 -1.20
N VAL A 53 -1.37 8.05 -2.03
CA VAL A 53 -1.75 7.97 -3.45
C VAL A 53 -3.24 7.66 -3.62
N ALA A 54 -3.79 6.72 -2.83
CA ALA A 54 -5.21 6.38 -2.87
C ALA A 54 -6.07 7.57 -2.44
N ASP A 55 -5.70 8.22 -1.33
CA ASP A 55 -6.41 9.38 -0.78
C ASP A 55 -6.37 10.56 -1.75
N LYS A 56 -5.20 10.84 -2.35
CA LYS A 56 -5.06 11.88 -3.39
C LYS A 56 -6.03 11.64 -4.56
N GLN A 57 -6.17 10.39 -5.00
CA GLN A 57 -7.10 10.07 -6.09
C GLN A 57 -8.55 10.29 -5.67
N ILE A 58 -8.94 9.92 -4.44
CA ILE A 58 -10.28 10.20 -3.91
C ILE A 58 -10.52 11.71 -3.77
N GLU A 59 -9.54 12.47 -3.30
CA GLU A 59 -9.62 13.94 -3.21
C GLU A 59 -9.76 14.58 -4.59
N GLN A 60 -9.18 14.01 -5.65
CA GLN A 60 -9.45 14.45 -7.02
C GLN A 60 -10.94 14.31 -7.38
N TYR A 61 -11.58 13.19 -7.03
CA TYR A 61 -13.03 13.03 -7.28
C TYR A 61 -13.88 13.95 -6.40
N ARG A 62 -13.46 14.22 -5.16
CA ARG A 62 -14.13 15.18 -4.26
C ARG A 62 -14.09 16.62 -4.76
N ALA A 63 -13.09 16.97 -5.57
CA ALA A 63 -13.03 18.27 -6.22
C ALA A 63 -13.87 18.36 -7.51
N MET A 64 -14.52 17.26 -7.94
CA MET A 64 -15.29 17.19 -9.19
C MET A 64 -16.79 17.24 -8.93
N THR A 65 -17.55 17.73 -9.91
CA THR A 65 -19.02 17.66 -9.86
C THR A 65 -19.50 16.23 -10.01
N TYR A 66 -20.67 15.91 -9.45
CA TYR A 66 -21.30 14.59 -9.57
C TYR A 66 -21.42 14.10 -11.03
N SER A 67 -21.74 14.99 -11.97
CA SER A 67 -21.82 14.67 -13.40
C SER A 67 -20.48 14.24 -13.99
N SER A 68 -19.36 14.69 -13.43
CA SER A 68 -18.01 14.37 -13.91
C SER A 68 -17.41 13.12 -13.27
N VAL A 69 -18.11 12.48 -12.32
CA VAL A 69 -17.67 11.20 -11.72
C VAL A 69 -18.05 10.06 -12.66
N TYR A 70 -17.15 9.70 -13.57
CA TYR A 70 -17.27 8.56 -14.48
C TYR A 70 -15.89 8.14 -14.99
N LEU A 71 -15.82 6.94 -15.56
CA LEU A 71 -14.62 6.44 -16.24
C LEU A 71 -14.74 6.57 -17.76
N ASP A 72 -13.61 6.67 -18.45
CA ASP A 72 -13.61 6.71 -19.91
C ASP A 72 -14.00 5.36 -20.52
N THR A 73 -15.03 5.37 -21.37
CA THR A 73 -15.59 4.16 -21.98
C THR A 73 -14.56 3.40 -22.83
N THR A 74 -13.70 4.11 -23.59
CA THR A 74 -12.70 3.43 -24.43
C THR A 74 -11.61 2.79 -23.58
N SER A 75 -11.14 3.50 -22.56
CA SER A 75 -10.13 3.03 -21.62
C SER A 75 -10.58 1.80 -20.85
N LEU A 76 -11.87 1.71 -20.50
CA LEU A 76 -12.46 0.53 -19.84
C LEU A 76 -12.40 -0.74 -20.68
N THR A 77 -12.46 -0.63 -22.01
CA THR A 77 -12.33 -1.82 -22.88
C THR A 77 -10.90 -2.39 -22.82
N SER A 78 -9.91 -1.53 -22.63
CA SER A 78 -8.49 -1.88 -22.62
C SER A 78 -7.94 -2.36 -21.28
N THR A 79 -8.74 -2.37 -20.20
CA THR A 79 -8.28 -2.83 -18.88
C THR A 79 -7.86 -4.31 -18.91
N ASP A 80 -6.89 -4.68 -18.09
CA ASP A 80 -6.37 -6.05 -18.04
C ASP A 80 -7.17 -6.98 -17.09
N SER A 81 -6.71 -8.21 -16.95
CA SER A 81 -7.31 -9.21 -16.05
C SER A 81 -7.19 -8.84 -14.57
N THR A 82 -6.13 -8.14 -14.16
CA THR A 82 -5.94 -7.71 -12.77
C THR A 82 -7.00 -6.69 -12.35
N TYR A 83 -7.38 -5.79 -13.26
CA TYR A 83 -8.47 -4.85 -13.04
C TYR A 83 -9.81 -5.60 -12.95
N ARG A 84 -10.09 -6.49 -13.91
CA ARG A 84 -11.38 -7.20 -13.99
C ARG A 84 -11.58 -8.26 -12.90
N SER A 85 -10.51 -8.73 -12.26
CA SER A 85 -10.59 -9.69 -11.16
C SER A 85 -10.78 -9.05 -9.78
N ASP A 86 -10.72 -7.72 -9.66
CA ASP A 86 -10.87 -7.06 -8.36
C ASP A 86 -12.31 -7.15 -7.84
N ALA A 87 -12.48 -7.22 -6.52
CA ALA A 87 -13.79 -7.28 -5.89
C ALA A 87 -14.63 -6.00 -6.11
N ALA A 88 -14.00 -4.86 -6.41
CA ALA A 88 -14.67 -3.62 -6.75
C ALA A 88 -15.13 -3.54 -8.22
N TYR A 89 -14.70 -4.49 -9.06
CA TYR A 89 -15.11 -4.53 -10.46
C TYR A 89 -16.59 -4.88 -10.60
N SER A 90 -17.24 -4.18 -11.52
CA SER A 90 -18.59 -4.47 -12.01
C SER A 90 -18.60 -4.29 -13.52
N ALA A 91 -19.32 -5.15 -14.25
CA ALA A 91 -19.53 -4.98 -15.69
C ALA A 91 -20.32 -3.70 -16.02
N THR A 92 -21.08 -3.16 -15.06
CA THR A 92 -21.87 -1.93 -15.18
C THR A 92 -21.13 -0.72 -14.59
N GLN A 93 -19.85 -0.53 -14.95
CA GLN A 93 -19.13 0.69 -14.58
C GLN A 93 -19.86 1.93 -15.10
N VAL A 94 -19.92 2.98 -14.29
CA VAL A 94 -20.39 4.30 -14.73
C VAL A 94 -19.32 4.88 -15.66
N SER A 95 -19.66 5.01 -16.94
CA SER A 95 -18.71 5.46 -17.96
C SER A 95 -19.31 6.41 -18.97
N GLN A 96 -18.46 7.28 -19.50
CA GLN A 96 -18.76 8.22 -20.58
C GLN A 96 -17.45 8.57 -21.30
N THR A 97 -17.51 9.13 -22.51
CA THR A 97 -16.30 9.64 -23.18
C THR A 97 -15.66 10.77 -22.38
N CYS A 98 -14.38 10.62 -22.04
CA CYS A 98 -13.62 11.67 -21.38
C CYS A 98 -12.72 12.39 -22.40
N SER A 99 -12.92 13.71 -22.56
CA SER A 99 -12.14 14.54 -23.48
C SER A 99 -11.86 15.93 -22.85
N PRO A 100 -10.59 16.26 -22.55
CA PRO A 100 -9.41 15.42 -22.68
C PRO A 100 -9.40 14.25 -21.67
N LEU A 101 -8.67 13.18 -21.98
CA LEU A 101 -8.47 12.07 -21.04
C LEU A 101 -7.62 12.53 -19.86
N VAL A 102 -8.22 12.59 -18.66
CA VAL A 102 -7.56 12.97 -17.40
C VAL A 102 -7.44 11.77 -16.46
N SER A 103 -6.55 11.87 -15.47
CA SER A 103 -6.29 10.80 -14.47
C SER A 103 -7.54 10.34 -13.72
N ALA A 104 -8.53 11.21 -13.52
CA ALA A 104 -9.81 10.85 -12.87
C ALA A 104 -10.75 10.05 -13.78
N CYS A 105 -10.55 10.05 -15.10
CA CYS A 105 -11.34 9.23 -16.02
C CYS A 105 -10.63 7.92 -16.38
N THR A 106 -9.32 7.82 -16.16
CA THR A 106 -8.54 6.64 -16.56
C THR A 106 -8.73 5.50 -15.55
N PRO A 107 -9.32 4.35 -15.95
CA PRO A 107 -9.63 3.24 -15.03
C PRO A 107 -8.40 2.62 -14.39
N SER A 108 -7.30 2.53 -15.14
CA SER A 108 -6.04 1.96 -14.66
C SER A 108 -4.89 2.80 -15.16
N GLN A 109 -4.05 3.27 -14.24
CA GLN A 109 -2.89 4.10 -14.54
C GLN A 109 -1.71 3.73 -13.67
N THR A 110 -0.50 4.04 -14.15
CA THR A 110 0.72 3.90 -13.36
C THR A 110 1.22 5.29 -12.97
N ILE A 111 1.35 5.52 -11.66
CA ILE A 111 1.77 6.81 -11.07
C ILE A 111 3.07 6.58 -10.29
N ALA A 112 4.03 7.50 -10.44
CA ALA A 112 5.21 7.54 -9.58
C ALA A 112 4.85 8.15 -8.22
N GLY A 113 5.13 7.43 -7.14
CA GLY A 113 5.02 7.95 -5.79
C GLY A 113 6.23 8.82 -5.41
N PRO A 114 6.10 9.65 -4.37
CA PRO A 114 7.19 10.48 -3.85
C PRO A 114 8.38 9.66 -3.32
N ASP A 115 8.20 8.37 -3.06
CA ASP A 115 9.25 7.43 -2.66
C ASP A 115 10.05 6.86 -3.85
N GLY A 116 9.83 7.39 -5.07
CA GLY A 116 10.52 6.96 -6.30
C GLY A 116 10.02 5.62 -6.85
N ARG A 117 8.97 5.03 -6.27
CA ARG A 117 8.39 3.77 -6.74
C ARG A 117 7.18 4.02 -7.63
N SER A 118 6.92 3.10 -8.55
CA SER A 118 5.72 3.12 -9.37
C SER A 118 4.59 2.33 -8.73
N TYR A 119 3.40 2.92 -8.75
CA TYR A 119 2.16 2.36 -8.24
C TYR A 119 1.16 2.25 -9.37
N ARG A 120 0.48 1.10 -9.44
CA ARG A 120 -0.70 0.95 -10.28
C ARG A 120 -1.90 1.42 -9.47
N VAL A 121 -2.64 2.38 -10.01
CA VAL A 121 -3.86 2.93 -9.42
C VAL A 121 -5.02 2.51 -10.32
N ASP A 122 -5.86 1.64 -9.79
CA ASP A 122 -7.10 1.24 -10.44
C ASP A 122 -8.27 1.97 -9.77
N THR A 123 -9.15 2.56 -10.58
CA THR A 123 -10.36 3.21 -10.10
C THR A 123 -11.58 2.54 -10.69
N TYR A 124 -12.56 2.25 -9.84
CA TYR A 124 -13.84 1.67 -10.17
C TYR A 124 -14.93 2.66 -9.80
N VAL A 125 -15.90 2.87 -10.68
CA VAL A 125 -17.05 3.75 -10.43
C VAL A 125 -18.31 2.96 -10.70
N VAL A 126 -19.11 2.74 -9.67
CA VAL A 126 -20.34 1.93 -9.74
C VAL A 126 -21.50 2.69 -9.13
N SER A 127 -22.69 2.53 -9.69
CA SER A 127 -23.91 3.04 -9.06
C SER A 127 -24.37 2.07 -7.98
N VAL A 128 -24.51 2.54 -6.74
CA VAL A 128 -25.01 1.75 -5.62
C VAL A 128 -26.22 2.44 -5.00
N THR A 129 -27.22 1.65 -4.58
CA THR A 129 -28.41 2.17 -3.91
C THR A 129 -28.44 1.62 -2.48
N PRO A 130 -28.08 2.43 -1.46
CA PRO A 130 -28.20 2.02 -0.07
C PRO A 130 -29.65 1.73 0.31
N ALA A 131 -29.85 0.86 1.30
CA ALA A 131 -31.19 0.51 1.77
C ALA A 131 -31.94 1.75 2.28
N GLY A 132 -33.13 2.01 1.72
CA GLY A 132 -33.92 3.19 2.05
C GLY A 132 -33.36 4.52 1.51
N GLY A 133 -32.30 4.48 0.70
CA GLY A 133 -31.68 5.63 0.06
C GLY A 133 -31.91 5.68 -1.45
N ARG A 134 -31.28 6.67 -2.09
CA ARG A 134 -31.23 6.81 -3.56
C ARG A 134 -29.92 6.28 -4.12
N ALA A 135 -29.87 6.14 -5.45
CA ALA A 135 -28.65 5.76 -6.14
C ALA A 135 -27.57 6.83 -5.96
N VAL A 136 -26.38 6.40 -5.55
CA VAL A 136 -25.17 7.22 -5.43
C VAL A 136 -24.05 6.58 -6.24
N LYS A 137 -23.08 7.37 -6.69
CA LYS A 137 -21.88 6.85 -7.34
C LYS A 137 -20.87 6.48 -6.26
N GLN A 138 -20.47 5.22 -6.21
CA GLN A 138 -19.38 4.76 -5.37
C GLN A 138 -18.11 4.67 -6.21
N VAL A 139 -17.09 5.42 -5.79
CA VAL A 139 -15.74 5.33 -6.33
C VAL A 139 -14.89 4.50 -5.39
N THR A 140 -14.26 3.46 -5.92
CA THR A 140 -13.27 2.66 -5.22
C THR A 140 -11.93 2.83 -5.90
N VAL A 141 -10.91 3.24 -5.16
CA VAL A 141 -9.52 3.34 -5.63
C VAL A 141 -8.73 2.21 -5.00
N VAL A 142 -8.03 1.42 -5.82
CA VAL A 142 -7.15 0.33 -5.40
C VAL A 142 -5.74 0.60 -5.88
N VAL A 143 -4.81 0.71 -4.93
CA VAL A 143 -3.39 0.98 -5.19
C VAL A 143 -2.60 -0.31 -5.01
N ARG A 144 -1.85 -0.67 -6.05
CA ARG A 144 -0.96 -1.84 -6.10
C ARG A 144 0.46 -1.42 -6.40
N LYS A 145 1.42 -2.27 -6.05
CA LYS A 145 2.79 -2.09 -6.56
C LYS A 145 2.75 -2.32 -8.09
N ALA A 146 3.42 -1.46 -8.86
CA ALA A 146 3.48 -1.66 -10.30
C ALA A 146 4.07 -3.04 -10.66
N GLY A 147 3.45 -3.71 -11.64
CA GLY A 147 3.85 -5.04 -12.08
C GLY A 147 3.44 -6.19 -11.15
N THR A 148 2.68 -5.93 -10.07
CA THR A 148 2.15 -6.99 -9.20
C THR A 148 0.63 -6.86 -9.00
N THR A 149 0.01 -7.95 -8.56
CA THR A 149 -1.42 -8.00 -8.17
C THR A 149 -1.63 -7.66 -6.69
N ALA A 150 -0.55 -7.44 -5.93
CA ALA A 150 -0.61 -7.20 -4.50
C ALA A 150 -1.18 -5.81 -4.19
N THR A 151 -2.32 -5.79 -3.51
CA THR A 151 -2.94 -4.55 -3.03
C THR A 151 -2.19 -4.01 -1.81
N LEU A 152 -1.83 -2.73 -1.89
CA LEU A 152 -1.14 -1.99 -0.83
C LEU A 152 -2.10 -1.09 -0.05
N ALA A 153 -3.02 -0.44 -0.75
CA ALA A 153 -4.02 0.44 -0.16
C ALA A 153 -5.32 0.40 -0.97
N ARG A 154 -6.42 0.74 -0.30
CA ARG A 154 -7.74 0.91 -0.90
C ARG A 154 -8.44 2.07 -0.21
N ALA A 155 -9.04 2.93 -1.01
CA ALA A 155 -9.90 4.00 -0.54
C ALA A 155 -11.25 3.92 -1.26
N LEU A 156 -12.32 4.34 -0.58
CA LEU A 156 -13.67 4.32 -1.11
C LEU A 156 -14.39 5.60 -0.70
N SER A 157 -15.16 6.17 -1.62
CA SER A 157 -16.02 7.32 -1.35
C SER A 157 -17.29 7.21 -2.17
N THR A 158 -18.40 7.65 -1.60
CA THR A 158 -19.68 7.79 -2.31
C THR A 158 -19.94 9.25 -2.64
N PHE A 159 -20.55 9.50 -3.78
CA PHE A 159 -20.89 10.81 -4.30
C PHE A 159 -22.37 10.83 -4.63
N ASP A 160 -23.03 11.87 -4.14
CA ASP A 160 -24.46 12.08 -4.31
C ASP A 160 -24.66 13.32 -5.20
N GLN A 161 -25.80 13.43 -5.87
CA GLN A 161 -26.12 14.54 -6.75
C GLN A 161 -26.47 15.84 -6.00
N ASP A 162 -26.90 15.76 -4.73
CA ASP A 162 -27.33 16.94 -3.95
C ASP A 162 -26.23 17.55 -3.05
N PHE A 163 -24.99 17.06 -3.11
CA PHE A 163 -23.85 17.54 -2.32
C PHE A 163 -22.55 17.50 -3.15
#